data_AF-A0A7S4IPP8-F1
#
_entry.id   AF-A0A7S4IPP8-F1
#
_cell.length_a   1.000
_cell.length_b   1.000
_cell.length_c   1.000
_cell.angle_alpha   90.00
_cell.angle_beta   90.00
_cell.angle_gamma   90.00
#
_symmetry.space_group_name_H-M   'P 1'
#
loop_
_entity.id
_entity.type
_entity.pdbx_description
1 polymer ?
#
loop_
_entity_poly.entity_id
_entity_poly.type
_entity_poly.pdbx_seq_one_letter_code
_entity_poly.pdbx_strand_id
1 'polypeptide(L)'
;MRMSGGVSFKVRFSDNMSRFRLATMPSWLEFLEVLEEQIFRGTYHKELLLLPDLPAINDIVPQITSESDWQTFTELYDGTSLVKFEIREGDGIYFKDAAPPEPVEFYSATPTIYKTQVKYSDEERWCPFSQFEVSMDGTAKLGTNNISQCKVDGLHITWDIEDNQCSGDVTFSDNSKKTFSGSLFYPNGEEMEFRGEEMPGDVEPEVKKKLTTAVPRCLEVFFPNGKILPNHLPACLKGVVTVIPVSENDVKLDINVKALYAITHQRAIDLLQEKNFVEAEKFFLSATEISPNSDVVFYNLACCYALQNRKEDAIANLQQAVALGYSNADLMTTDPDLGSILHTPEFWHVVDQIKGE
;
A
#
# COMPACT_ATOMS: atom_id res chain seq x y z
N MET A 1 27.95 28.37 29.19
CA MET A 1 27.37 27.11 28.68
C MET A 1 25.86 27.19 28.93
N ARG A 2 25.08 27.68 27.95
CA ARG A 2 23.62 27.80 28.09
C ARG A 2 23.03 26.40 27.93
N MET A 3 22.32 25.91 28.95
CA MET A 3 21.56 24.67 28.83
C MET A 3 20.59 24.83 27.65
N SER A 4 20.68 23.95 26.65
CA SER A 4 19.79 23.90 25.50
C SER A 4 18.34 23.73 25.99
N GLY A 5 17.53 24.76 25.81
CA GLY A 5 16.17 24.80 26.34
C GLY A 5 15.26 23.87 25.54
N GLY A 6 14.86 22.73 26.13
CA GLY A 6 13.89 21.83 25.49
C GLY A 6 12.49 22.43 25.36
N VAL A 7 11.70 21.94 24.40
CA VAL A 7 10.35 22.38 24.04
C VAL A 7 9.32 21.67 24.94
N SER A 8 8.43 22.43 25.55
CA SER A 8 7.32 21.90 26.33
C SER A 8 6.05 21.86 25.48
N PHE A 9 5.33 20.75 25.51
CA PHE A 9 4.06 20.59 24.83
C PHE A 9 2.93 20.56 25.85
N LYS A 10 1.85 21.29 25.55
CA LYS A 10 0.60 21.26 26.30
C LYS A 10 -0.50 20.82 25.34
N VAL A 11 -0.97 19.60 25.53
CA VAL A 11 -1.90 18.95 24.62
C VAL A 11 -3.24 18.78 25.32
N ARG A 12 -4.30 19.38 24.77
CA ARG A 12 -5.67 19.12 25.19
C ARG A 12 -6.25 18.01 24.32
N PHE A 13 -6.84 17.00 24.94
CA PHE A 13 -7.54 15.91 24.27
C PHE A 13 -8.78 15.53 25.08
N SER A 14 -9.97 15.63 24.48
CA SER A 14 -11.26 15.59 25.18
C SER A 14 -11.26 16.58 26.37
N ASP A 15 -11.75 16.16 27.54
CA ASP A 15 -11.70 16.97 28.78
C ASP A 15 -10.34 16.92 29.48
N ASN A 16 -9.40 16.14 28.96
CA ASN A 16 -8.09 15.94 29.58
C ASN A 16 -7.05 16.88 28.99
N MET A 17 -6.08 17.20 29.83
CA MET A 17 -4.94 18.01 29.44
C MET A 17 -3.69 17.27 29.88
N SER A 18 -2.76 17.08 28.95
CA SER A 18 -1.47 16.43 29.18
C SER A 18 -0.29 17.34 28.84
N ARG A 19 0.83 17.16 29.54
CA ARG A 19 2.08 17.90 29.28
C ARG A 19 3.26 16.97 29.23
N PHE A 20 4.14 17.22 28.28
CA PHE A 20 5.42 16.54 28.16
C PHE A 20 6.47 17.52 27.64
N ARG A 21 7.73 17.14 27.77
CA ARG A 21 8.87 17.98 27.38
C ARG A 21 9.84 17.16 26.56
N LEU A 22 10.27 17.71 25.43
CA LEU A 22 11.25 17.10 24.54
C LEU A 22 12.51 17.98 24.48
N ALA A 23 13.65 17.36 24.16
CA ALA A 23 14.93 18.07 24.10
C ALA A 23 14.97 19.10 22.95
N THR A 24 14.28 18.79 21.85
CA THR A 24 14.13 19.61 20.63
C THR A 24 12.69 19.52 20.11
N MET A 25 12.35 20.33 19.11
CA MET A 25 11.13 20.08 18.32
C MET A 25 11.29 18.71 17.63
N PRO A 26 10.34 17.79 17.79
CA PRO A 26 10.40 16.48 17.14
C PRO A 26 10.03 16.59 15.65
N SER A 27 10.44 15.59 14.88
CA SER A 27 9.80 15.29 13.60
C SER A 27 8.33 14.92 13.81
N TRP A 28 7.56 14.91 12.72
CA TRP A 28 6.15 14.54 12.77
C TRP A 28 5.95 13.12 13.36
N LEU A 29 6.74 12.15 12.90
CA LEU A 29 6.63 10.75 13.35
C LEU A 29 6.99 10.58 14.83
N GLU A 30 8.10 11.18 15.26
CA GLU A 30 8.50 11.17 16.68
C GLU A 30 7.44 11.82 17.57
N PHE A 31 6.76 12.87 17.08
CA PHE A 31 5.65 13.48 17.82
C PHE A 31 4.47 12.53 17.98
N LEU A 32 4.13 11.79 16.92
CA LEU A 32 3.07 10.77 16.95
C LEU A 32 3.39 9.65 17.94
N GLU A 33 4.62 9.14 17.94
CA GLU A 33 5.09 8.12 18.89
C GLU A 33 4.98 8.62 20.33
N VAL A 34 5.37 9.87 20.59
CA VAL A 34 5.23 10.48 21.91
C VAL A 34 3.77 10.64 22.32
N LEU A 35 2.88 11.00 21.40
CA LEU A 35 1.45 11.04 21.68
C LEU A 35 0.90 9.65 22.00
N GLU A 36 1.31 8.63 21.25
CA GLU A 36 0.93 7.24 21.48
C GLU A 36 1.35 6.74 22.87
N GLU A 37 2.61 6.96 23.24
CA GLU A 37 3.13 6.53 24.54
C GLU A 37 2.56 7.33 25.71
N GLN A 38 2.54 8.66 25.61
CA GLN A 38 2.34 9.54 26.76
C GLN A 38 0.91 10.05 26.90
N ILE A 39 0.18 10.20 25.80
CA ILE A 39 -1.20 10.72 25.80
C ILE A 39 -2.20 9.57 25.69
N PHE A 40 -2.00 8.70 24.69
CA PHE A 40 -2.97 7.68 24.33
C PHE A 40 -2.74 6.34 25.03
N ARG A 41 -1.52 6.03 25.50
CA ARG A 41 -1.18 4.82 26.26
C ARG A 41 -1.68 3.52 25.61
N GLY A 42 -1.52 3.40 24.29
CA GLY A 42 -1.96 2.24 23.52
C GLY A 42 -3.46 2.24 23.13
N THR A 43 -4.26 3.20 23.59
CA THR A 43 -5.57 3.51 23.01
C THR A 43 -5.44 4.58 21.92
N TYR A 44 -4.82 4.21 20.80
CA TYR A 44 -4.61 5.09 19.66
C TYR A 44 -5.91 5.78 19.19
N HIS A 45 -5.86 7.07 18.84
CA HIS A 45 -7.09 7.79 18.53
C HIS A 45 -7.44 7.81 17.05
N LYS A 46 -8.75 7.71 16.83
CA LYS A 46 -9.48 7.93 15.59
C LYS A 46 -9.19 9.34 15.06
N GLU A 47 -8.35 9.44 14.02
CA GLU A 47 -8.04 10.65 13.24
C GLU A 47 -7.41 11.79 14.05
N LEU A 48 -6.12 12.07 13.78
CA LEU A 48 -5.35 13.11 14.47
C LEU A 48 -5.47 14.45 13.75
N LEU A 49 -6.48 15.23 14.12
CA LEU A 49 -6.55 16.64 13.81
C LEU A 49 -5.89 17.43 14.95
N LEU A 50 -4.69 17.95 14.70
CA LEU A 50 -4.01 18.84 15.63
C LEU A 50 -4.32 20.30 15.29
N LEU A 51 -4.83 21.02 16.28
CA LEU A 51 -5.10 22.45 16.21
C LEU A 51 -4.07 23.20 17.07
N PRO A 52 -2.99 23.75 16.49
CA PRO A 52 -2.08 24.61 17.22
C PRO A 52 -2.80 25.86 17.75
N ASP A 53 -2.41 26.33 18.94
CA ASP A 53 -2.83 27.62 19.51
C ASP A 53 -2.10 28.77 18.79
N LEU A 54 -2.36 28.92 17.49
CA LEU A 54 -1.82 29.95 16.61
C LEU A 54 -2.94 30.86 16.09
N PRO A 55 -2.66 32.16 15.83
CA PRO A 55 -3.63 33.03 15.19
C PRO A 55 -3.99 32.51 13.79
N ALA A 56 -5.25 32.69 13.39
CA ALA A 56 -5.68 32.34 12.04
C ALA A 56 -4.85 33.10 11.00
N ILE A 57 -4.42 32.40 9.95
CA ILE A 57 -3.72 32.99 8.80
C ILE A 57 -4.75 33.07 7.68
N ASN A 58 -5.06 34.28 7.21
CA ASN A 58 -6.10 34.52 6.19
C ASN A 58 -7.47 33.88 6.55
N ASP A 59 -7.91 34.05 7.81
CA ASP A 59 -9.15 33.46 8.35
C ASP A 59 -9.20 31.92 8.40
N ILE A 60 -8.08 31.25 8.11
CA ILE A 60 -7.94 29.80 8.21
C ILE A 60 -7.19 29.48 9.51
N VAL A 61 -7.83 28.69 10.37
CA VAL A 61 -7.16 28.08 11.54
C VAL A 61 -6.20 27.02 11.02
N PRO A 62 -4.89 27.08 11.33
CA PRO A 62 -3.96 26.05 10.90
C PRO A 62 -4.40 24.70 11.47
N GLN A 63 -4.53 23.70 10.60
CA GLN A 63 -4.85 22.33 10.95
C GLN A 63 -3.65 21.49 10.56
N ILE A 64 -3.13 20.70 11.48
CA ILE A 64 -2.04 19.78 11.18
C ILE A 64 -2.64 18.40 11.06
N THR A 65 -2.74 17.94 9.81
CA THR A 65 -3.19 16.61 9.44
C THR A 65 -2.21 15.94 8.46
N SER A 66 -0.95 16.37 8.43
CA SER A 66 0.10 15.73 7.65
C SER A 66 1.51 16.14 8.12
N GLU A 67 2.52 15.44 7.62
CA GLU A 67 3.93 15.82 7.78
C GLU A 67 4.24 17.20 7.14
N SER A 68 3.59 17.52 6.02
CA SER A 68 3.72 18.81 5.33
C SER A 68 3.18 19.96 6.18
N ASP A 69 2.02 19.77 6.81
CA ASP A 69 1.46 20.77 7.73
C ASP A 69 2.35 20.94 8.96
N TRP A 70 2.95 19.84 9.44
CA TRP A 70 3.90 19.90 10.55
C TRP A 70 5.15 20.70 10.17
N GLN A 71 5.71 20.47 8.98
CA GLN A 71 6.85 21.25 8.47
C GLN A 71 6.50 22.73 8.38
N THR A 72 5.36 23.05 7.74
CA THR A 72 4.85 24.43 7.65
C THR A 72 4.68 25.06 9.02
N PHE A 73 4.10 24.32 9.98
CA PHE A 73 3.98 24.76 11.36
C PHE A 73 5.35 25.02 12.01
N THR A 74 6.33 24.14 11.83
CA THR A 74 7.67 24.30 12.40
C THR A 74 8.47 25.42 11.77
N GLU A 75 8.23 25.75 10.49
CA GLU A 75 8.82 26.93 9.83
C GLU A 75 8.23 28.23 10.37
N LEU A 76 6.93 28.24 10.67
CA LEU A 76 6.22 29.37 11.27
C LEU A 76 6.41 29.47 12.79
N TYR A 77 6.96 28.44 13.41
CA TYR A 77 7.17 28.38 14.86
C TYR A 77 8.25 29.37 15.30
N ASP A 78 7.86 30.26 16.19
CA ASP A 78 8.64 31.40 16.67
C ASP A 78 9.75 31.06 17.68
N GLY A 79 9.96 29.77 17.97
CA GLY A 79 10.96 29.31 18.95
C GLY A 79 10.51 29.39 20.40
N THR A 80 9.22 29.62 20.68
CA THR A 80 8.68 29.69 22.04
C THR A 80 8.77 28.36 22.78
N SER A 81 9.28 28.36 24.03
CA SER A 81 9.47 27.12 24.81
C SER A 81 8.21 26.33 25.14
N LEU A 82 7.02 26.82 24.79
CA LEU A 82 5.73 26.18 25.03
C LEU A 82 4.89 26.16 23.75
N VAL A 83 4.65 24.96 23.23
CA VAL A 83 3.71 24.71 22.14
C VAL A 83 2.42 24.17 22.74
N LYS A 84 1.26 24.60 22.22
CA LYS A 84 -0.03 24.10 22.65
C LYS A 84 -0.80 23.55 21.46
N PHE A 85 -1.40 22.38 21.66
CA PHE A 85 -2.30 21.75 20.70
C PHE A 85 -3.63 21.41 21.36
N GLU A 86 -4.70 21.53 20.59
CA GLU A 86 -5.94 20.80 20.83
C GLU A 86 -6.01 19.66 19.82
N ILE A 87 -6.16 18.44 20.32
CA ILE A 87 -6.42 17.25 19.53
C ILE A 87 -7.93 17.11 19.43
N ARG A 88 -8.44 17.14 18.20
CA ARG A 88 -9.83 16.80 17.93
C ARG A 88 -9.92 15.45 17.26
N GLU A 89 -10.92 14.70 17.69
CA GLU A 89 -11.34 13.47 17.05
C GLU A 89 -11.97 13.83 15.71
N GLY A 90 -11.56 13.12 14.65
CA GLY A 90 -12.28 13.18 13.39
C GLY A 90 -13.57 12.35 13.43
N ASP A 91 -14.63 12.85 12.80
CA ASP A 91 -15.90 12.13 12.65
C ASP A 91 -15.83 11.22 11.41
N GLY A 92 -16.03 9.90 11.59
CA GLY A 92 -16.13 8.93 10.48
C GLY A 92 -15.23 7.70 10.60
N ILE A 93 -15.16 6.88 9.54
CA ILE A 93 -14.10 5.87 9.30
C ILE A 93 -12.91 6.53 8.54
N TYR A 94 -13.13 7.76 8.06
CA TYR A 94 -12.26 8.56 7.20
C TYR A 94 -12.47 10.04 7.56
N PHE A 95 -11.40 10.82 7.69
CA PHE A 95 -11.59 12.23 8.03
C PHE A 95 -12.02 13.06 6.82
N LYS A 96 -13.13 13.75 7.08
CA LYS A 96 -13.70 14.96 6.49
C LYS A 96 -14.76 14.88 5.37
N ASP A 97 -15.27 13.72 4.94
CA ASP A 97 -16.63 13.52 4.30
C ASP A 97 -16.67 12.36 3.27
N ALA A 98 -15.60 11.57 3.13
CA ALA A 98 -15.51 10.49 2.16
C ALA A 98 -16.31 9.23 2.56
N ALA A 99 -17.03 8.65 1.60
CA ALA A 99 -17.32 7.21 1.62
C ALA A 99 -15.99 6.43 1.69
N PRO A 100 -15.97 5.17 2.16
CA PRO A 100 -14.75 4.37 2.09
C PRO A 100 -14.14 4.48 0.70
N PRO A 101 -12.80 4.73 0.58
CA PRO A 101 -12.18 4.87 -0.73
C PRO A 101 -12.56 3.62 -1.48
N GLU A 102 -13.37 3.80 -2.53
CA GLU A 102 -13.58 2.71 -3.46
C GLU A 102 -12.18 2.41 -3.97
N PRO A 103 -11.68 1.19 -3.75
CA PRO A 103 -10.36 0.81 -4.19
C PRO A 103 -10.33 1.06 -5.69
N VAL A 104 -9.57 2.09 -6.05
CA VAL A 104 -9.42 2.46 -7.44
C VAL A 104 -8.44 1.45 -7.94
N GLU A 105 -8.99 0.45 -8.62
CA GLU A 105 -8.22 -0.49 -9.39
C GLU A 105 -7.39 -1.40 -8.48
N PHE A 106 -8.09 -2.38 -7.87
CA PHE A 106 -7.41 -3.63 -7.58
C PHE A 106 -6.76 -4.11 -8.85
N TYR A 107 -5.44 -4.06 -8.83
CA TYR A 107 -4.60 -4.69 -9.79
C TYR A 107 -4.81 -6.22 -9.72
N SER A 108 -5.92 -6.69 -10.29
CA SER A 108 -6.21 -8.07 -10.68
C SER A 108 -5.21 -8.48 -11.75
N ALA A 109 -4.33 -9.45 -11.49
CA ALA A 109 -3.24 -9.93 -12.38
C ALA A 109 -3.58 -10.20 -13.87
N THR A 110 -4.85 -10.07 -14.27
CA THR A 110 -5.32 -9.95 -15.65
C THR A 110 -5.03 -8.56 -16.24
N PRO A 111 -4.34 -8.46 -17.39
CA PRO A 111 -4.15 -7.17 -18.06
C PRO A 111 -5.48 -6.54 -18.43
N THR A 112 -5.55 -5.20 -18.36
CA THR A 112 -6.71 -4.47 -18.87
C THR A 112 -6.67 -4.51 -20.39
N ILE A 113 -7.75 -5.00 -21.00
CA ILE A 113 -7.86 -5.15 -22.46
C ILE A 113 -8.64 -3.99 -23.03
N TYR A 114 -8.05 -3.30 -23.98
CA TYR A 114 -8.67 -2.19 -24.69
C TYR A 114 -9.02 -2.57 -26.11
N LYS A 115 -10.24 -2.23 -26.52
CA LYS A 115 -10.61 -2.23 -27.93
C LYS A 115 -10.07 -0.95 -28.55
N THR A 116 -9.23 -1.10 -29.55
CA THR A 116 -8.50 0.02 -30.16
C THR A 116 -9.03 0.36 -31.55
N GLN A 117 -8.82 1.61 -31.93
CA GLN A 117 -9.00 2.12 -33.27
C GLN A 117 -7.78 2.94 -33.67
N VAL A 118 -7.43 2.91 -34.95
CA VAL A 118 -6.34 3.72 -35.53
C VAL A 118 -6.88 4.66 -36.59
N LYS A 119 -6.15 5.73 -36.83
CA LYS A 119 -6.36 6.67 -37.93
C LYS A 119 -4.99 7.10 -38.47
N TYR A 120 -4.77 6.85 -39.75
CA TYR A 120 -3.56 7.31 -40.44
C TYR A 120 -3.67 8.80 -40.79
N SER A 121 -2.52 9.47 -40.93
CA SER A 121 -2.45 10.91 -41.19
C SER A 121 -3.19 11.37 -42.46
N ASP A 122 -3.38 10.47 -43.42
CA ASP A 122 -4.06 10.70 -44.70
C ASP A 122 -5.52 10.20 -44.72
N GLU A 123 -6.02 9.67 -43.61
CA GLU A 123 -7.37 9.11 -43.48
C GLU A 123 -8.26 9.91 -42.52
N GLU A 124 -9.52 10.14 -42.90
CA GLU A 124 -10.50 10.80 -42.03
C GLU A 124 -11.25 9.84 -41.08
N ARG A 125 -11.09 8.52 -41.26
CA ARG A 125 -11.90 7.51 -40.57
C ARG A 125 -11.08 6.70 -39.58
N TRP A 126 -11.69 6.43 -38.44
CA TRP A 126 -11.17 5.50 -37.44
C TRP A 126 -11.48 4.05 -37.84
N CYS A 127 -10.44 3.23 -37.93
CA CYS A 127 -10.53 1.81 -38.28
C CYS A 127 -10.23 0.94 -37.06
N PRO A 128 -10.93 -0.21 -36.85
CA PRO A 128 -10.58 -1.14 -35.78
C PRO A 128 -9.12 -1.60 -35.87
N PHE A 129 -8.46 -1.77 -34.72
CA PHE A 129 -7.05 -2.16 -34.65
C PHE A 129 -6.80 -3.26 -33.63
N SER A 130 -5.55 -3.75 -33.59
CA SER A 130 -5.08 -4.75 -32.62
C SER A 130 -5.27 -4.27 -31.19
N GLN A 131 -5.76 -5.17 -30.33
CA GLN A 131 -5.99 -4.89 -28.91
C GLN A 131 -4.75 -4.34 -28.23
N PHE A 132 -4.96 -3.41 -27.31
CA PHE A 132 -3.91 -2.91 -26.43
C PHE A 132 -4.15 -3.52 -25.06
N GLU A 133 -3.13 -4.16 -24.51
CA GLU A 133 -3.15 -4.79 -23.20
C GLU A 133 -2.16 -4.05 -22.32
N VAL A 134 -2.61 -3.61 -21.15
CA VAL A 134 -1.72 -3.02 -20.14
C VAL A 134 -1.72 -3.97 -18.94
N SER A 135 -0.56 -4.56 -18.67
CA SER A 135 -0.31 -5.37 -17.49
C SER A 135 0.12 -4.49 -16.33
N MET A 136 0.03 -5.08 -15.14
CA MET A 136 0.11 -4.33 -13.89
C MET A 136 1.53 -4.11 -13.39
N ASP A 137 2.49 -4.84 -13.96
CA ASP A 137 3.92 -4.58 -13.82
C ASP A 137 4.41 -3.44 -14.76
N GLY A 138 3.48 -2.73 -15.42
CA GLY A 138 3.78 -1.67 -16.37
C GLY A 138 4.18 -2.20 -17.75
N THR A 139 4.19 -3.52 -17.96
CA THR A 139 4.37 -4.08 -19.30
C THR A 139 3.10 -3.89 -20.10
N ALA A 140 3.26 -3.58 -21.38
CA ALA A 140 2.13 -3.43 -22.30
C ALA A 140 2.33 -4.30 -23.53
N LYS A 141 1.23 -4.61 -24.21
CA LYS A 141 1.25 -5.27 -25.51
C LYS A 141 0.32 -4.54 -26.45
N LEU A 142 0.73 -4.46 -27.71
CA LEU A 142 -0.11 -3.98 -28.79
C LEU A 142 -0.22 -5.07 -29.84
N GLY A 143 -1.40 -5.71 -29.90
CA GLY A 143 -1.59 -6.95 -30.63
C GLY A 143 -0.68 -8.05 -30.08
N THR A 144 0.20 -8.57 -30.93
CA THR A 144 1.16 -9.62 -30.57
C THR A 144 2.52 -9.07 -30.13
N ASN A 145 2.74 -7.75 -30.24
CA ASN A 145 4.05 -7.15 -30.00
C ASN A 145 4.19 -6.79 -28.52
N ASN A 146 5.30 -7.21 -27.92
CA ASN A 146 5.67 -6.78 -26.58
C ASN A 146 6.21 -5.35 -26.63
N ILE A 147 5.79 -4.54 -25.68
CA ILE A 147 6.28 -3.17 -25.53
C ILE A 147 7.47 -3.19 -24.56
N SER A 148 8.59 -2.62 -24.99
CA SER A 148 9.82 -2.48 -24.20
C SER A 148 10.02 -1.03 -23.75
N GLN A 149 10.86 -0.82 -22.74
CA GLN A 149 11.24 0.52 -22.26
C GLN A 149 10.04 1.42 -21.87
N CYS A 150 8.96 0.81 -21.37
CA CYS A 150 7.78 1.52 -20.92
C CYS A 150 8.10 2.48 -19.77
N LYS A 151 7.73 3.75 -19.94
CA LYS A 151 7.79 4.77 -18.89
C LYS A 151 6.37 5.27 -18.63
N VAL A 152 5.94 5.18 -17.37
CA VAL A 152 4.64 5.64 -16.90
C VAL A 152 4.83 6.91 -16.08
N ASP A 153 4.16 7.99 -16.47
CA ASP A 153 4.12 9.27 -15.76
C ASP A 153 2.66 9.72 -15.60
N GLY A 154 2.05 9.34 -14.49
CA GLY A 154 0.64 9.60 -14.21
C GLY A 154 -0.30 8.96 -15.25
N LEU A 155 -0.96 9.80 -16.05
CA LEU A 155 -1.87 9.38 -17.13
C LEU A 155 -1.17 9.17 -18.47
N HIS A 156 0.15 9.36 -18.53
CA HIS A 156 0.93 9.27 -19.75
C HIS A 156 1.84 8.05 -19.75
N ILE A 157 1.86 7.29 -20.85
CA ILE A 157 2.72 6.14 -21.05
C ILE A 157 3.51 6.36 -22.33
N THR A 158 4.83 6.16 -22.29
CA THR A 158 5.72 6.20 -23.48
C THR A 158 6.53 4.93 -23.59
N TRP A 159 6.85 4.49 -24.80
CA TRP A 159 7.55 3.23 -25.02
C TRP A 159 8.21 3.06 -26.38
N ASP A 160 8.99 1.98 -26.52
CA ASP A 160 9.58 1.49 -27.77
C ASP A 160 9.14 0.04 -28.08
N ILE A 161 8.85 -0.25 -29.35
CA ILE A 161 8.50 -1.59 -29.85
C ILE A 161 9.74 -2.22 -30.50
N GLU A 162 10.27 -3.29 -29.89
CA GLU A 162 11.52 -3.93 -30.32
C GLU A 162 11.45 -4.46 -31.76
N ASP A 163 10.32 -5.03 -32.17
CA ASP A 163 10.19 -5.71 -33.47
C ASP A 163 10.19 -4.74 -34.67
N ASN A 164 9.72 -3.50 -34.49
CA ASN A 164 9.51 -2.54 -35.58
C ASN A 164 10.28 -1.21 -35.43
N GLN A 165 11.05 -1.04 -34.35
CA GLN A 165 11.74 0.23 -34.02
C GLN A 165 10.79 1.44 -33.99
N CYS A 166 9.52 1.22 -33.63
CA CYS A 166 8.53 2.27 -33.45
C CYS A 166 8.53 2.74 -32.01
N SER A 167 8.32 4.03 -31.78
CA SER A 167 8.03 4.56 -30.45
C SER A 167 6.56 4.93 -30.35
N GLY A 168 5.96 4.81 -29.17
CA GLY A 168 4.56 5.15 -28.95
C GLY A 168 4.37 5.97 -27.67
N ASP A 169 3.32 6.78 -27.68
CA ASP A 169 2.82 7.44 -26.48
C ASP A 169 1.30 7.27 -26.36
N VAL A 170 0.81 7.16 -25.13
CA VAL A 170 -0.61 7.14 -24.80
C VAL A 170 -0.87 8.06 -23.63
N THR A 171 -1.97 8.79 -23.71
CA THR A 171 -2.54 9.55 -22.61
C THR A 171 -3.94 9.03 -22.30
N PHE A 172 -4.16 8.63 -21.05
CA PHE A 172 -5.50 8.28 -20.54
C PHE A 172 -6.33 9.54 -20.30
N SER A 173 -7.64 9.44 -20.52
CA SER A 173 -8.57 10.56 -20.38
C SER A 173 -8.69 11.06 -18.95
N ASP A 174 -8.59 10.15 -17.99
CA ASP A 174 -8.73 10.39 -16.56
C ASP A 174 -8.16 9.19 -15.77
N ASN A 175 -8.20 9.30 -14.44
CA ASN A 175 -7.70 8.27 -13.52
C ASN A 175 -8.46 6.95 -13.57
N SER A 176 -9.65 6.87 -14.19
CA SER A 176 -10.34 5.59 -14.40
C SER A 176 -9.72 4.77 -15.52
N LYS A 177 -8.83 5.38 -16.33
CA LYS A 177 -8.10 4.75 -17.45
C LYS A 177 -9.00 4.00 -18.42
N LYS A 178 -10.30 4.32 -18.47
CA LYS A 178 -11.28 3.63 -19.32
C LYS A 178 -11.11 3.95 -20.78
N THR A 179 -10.65 5.15 -21.09
CA THR A 179 -10.38 5.57 -22.45
C THR A 179 -9.01 6.21 -22.55
N PHE A 180 -8.40 6.06 -23.72
CA PHE A 180 -7.09 6.65 -23.99
C PHE A 180 -6.97 7.08 -25.45
N SER A 181 -6.03 7.99 -25.69
CA SER A 181 -5.59 8.40 -27.03
C SER A 181 -4.08 8.54 -27.07
N GLY A 182 -3.46 8.28 -28.23
CA GLY A 182 -2.02 8.28 -28.38
C GLY A 182 -1.57 8.28 -29.83
N SER A 183 -0.25 8.31 -30.02
CA SER A 183 0.41 8.29 -31.32
C SER A 183 1.51 7.23 -31.39
N LEU A 184 1.62 6.57 -32.54
CA LEU A 184 2.72 5.67 -32.89
C LEU A 184 3.57 6.32 -33.96
N PHE A 185 4.87 6.39 -33.70
CA PHE A 185 5.86 6.99 -34.58
C PHE A 185 6.70 5.90 -35.23
N TYR A 186 6.71 5.88 -36.55
CA TYR A 186 7.48 4.94 -37.35
C TYR A 186 8.84 5.53 -37.79
N PRO A 187 9.88 4.70 -38.01
CA PRO A 187 11.19 5.18 -38.44
C PRO A 187 11.19 5.99 -39.75
N ASN A 188 10.19 5.77 -40.60
CA ASN A 188 10.00 6.50 -41.86
C ASN A 188 9.39 7.90 -41.67
N GLY A 189 9.09 8.30 -40.43
CA GLY A 189 8.48 9.60 -40.10
C GLY A 189 6.95 9.60 -40.21
N GLU A 190 6.32 8.47 -40.48
CA GLU A 190 4.87 8.34 -40.44
C GLU A 190 4.38 8.32 -38.98
N GLU A 191 3.23 8.93 -38.76
CA GLU A 191 2.53 8.96 -37.49
C GLU A 191 1.16 8.30 -37.65
N MET A 192 0.81 7.44 -36.71
CA MET A 192 -0.50 6.82 -36.63
C MET A 192 -1.13 7.18 -35.29
N GLU A 193 -2.27 7.87 -35.34
CA GLU A 193 -3.07 8.12 -34.16
C GLU A 193 -3.82 6.84 -33.77
N PHE A 194 -3.90 6.55 -32.49
CA PHE A 194 -4.71 5.45 -31.97
C PHE A 194 -5.45 5.86 -30.71
N ARG A 195 -6.61 5.24 -30.50
CA ARG A 195 -7.44 5.44 -29.31
C ARG A 195 -8.04 4.13 -28.88
N GLY A 196 -8.37 4.02 -27.60
CA GLY A 196 -8.97 2.81 -27.06
C GLY A 196 -10.03 3.10 -26.02
N GLU A 197 -10.93 2.14 -25.88
CA GLU A 197 -11.90 2.04 -24.81
C GLU A 197 -11.77 0.66 -24.17
N GLU A 198 -11.80 0.64 -22.83
CA GLU A 198 -11.74 -0.58 -22.01
C GLU A 198 -12.85 -1.53 -22.47
N MET A 199 -12.47 -2.78 -22.76
CA MET A 199 -13.45 -3.81 -22.98
C MET A 199 -14.05 -4.23 -21.65
N PRO A 200 -15.39 -4.33 -21.51
CA PRO A 200 -15.99 -4.90 -20.32
C PRO A 200 -15.45 -6.32 -20.14
N GLY A 201 -14.71 -6.54 -19.06
CA GLY A 201 -14.12 -7.83 -18.77
C GLY A 201 -15.20 -8.90 -18.56
N ASP A 202 -14.97 -10.11 -19.07
CA ASP A 202 -15.78 -11.27 -18.72
C ASP A 202 -15.69 -11.50 -17.21
N VAL A 203 -16.83 -11.38 -16.52
CA VAL A 203 -17.07 -11.67 -15.09
C VAL A 203 -16.02 -11.07 -14.16
N GLU A 204 -16.42 -10.09 -13.35
CA GLU A 204 -15.55 -9.53 -12.30
C GLU A 204 -14.78 -10.65 -11.57
N PRO A 205 -13.45 -10.79 -11.79
CA PRO A 205 -12.75 -12.01 -11.44
C PRO A 205 -12.93 -12.26 -9.95
N GLU A 206 -13.21 -13.49 -9.53
CA GLU A 206 -13.40 -13.83 -8.11
C GLU A 206 -12.25 -13.29 -7.23
N VAL A 207 -11.06 -13.18 -7.81
CA VAL A 207 -9.87 -12.51 -7.28
C VAL A 207 -10.12 -11.04 -6.92
N LYS A 208 -10.68 -10.24 -7.82
CA LYS A 208 -11.01 -8.83 -7.59
C LYS A 208 -11.98 -8.68 -6.41
N LYS A 209 -13.00 -9.53 -6.33
CA LYS A 209 -13.95 -9.55 -5.20
C LYS A 209 -13.31 -9.95 -3.86
N LYS A 210 -12.27 -10.79 -3.87
CA LYS A 210 -11.53 -11.11 -2.64
C LYS A 210 -10.65 -9.93 -2.22
N LEU A 211 -9.96 -9.29 -3.18
CA LEU A 211 -9.10 -8.14 -2.92
C LEU A 211 -9.89 -6.92 -2.40
N THR A 212 -11.15 -6.72 -2.81
CA THR A 212 -12.04 -5.67 -2.26
C THR A 212 -12.23 -5.74 -0.76
N THR A 213 -12.05 -6.92 -0.17
CA THR A 213 -12.15 -7.11 1.28
C THR A 213 -10.78 -7.24 1.94
N ALA A 214 -9.84 -7.95 1.31
CA ALA A 214 -8.52 -8.23 1.87
C ALA A 214 -7.65 -6.97 2.00
N VAL A 215 -7.67 -6.08 1.01
CA VAL A 215 -6.79 -4.90 0.99
C VAL A 215 -7.14 -3.88 2.08
N PRO A 216 -8.41 -3.48 2.29
CA PRO A 216 -8.75 -2.63 3.42
C PRO A 216 -8.31 -3.22 4.77
N ARG A 217 -8.58 -4.51 5.01
CA ARG A 217 -8.15 -5.21 6.23
C ARG A 217 -6.63 -5.27 6.37
N CYS A 218 -5.91 -5.39 5.26
CA CYS A 218 -4.47 -5.35 5.26
C CYS A 218 -3.93 -3.97 5.61
N LEU A 219 -4.52 -2.91 5.05
CA LEU A 219 -4.15 -1.56 5.45
C LEU A 219 -4.43 -1.34 6.94
N GLU A 220 -5.55 -1.83 7.48
CA GLU A 220 -5.89 -1.73 8.90
C GLU A 220 -4.79 -2.24 9.84
N VAL A 221 -3.98 -3.23 9.47
CA VAL A 221 -2.88 -3.68 10.36
C VAL A 221 -1.72 -2.69 10.47
N PHE A 222 -1.60 -1.76 9.52
CA PHE A 222 -0.59 -0.68 9.57
C PHE A 222 -1.05 0.54 10.35
N PHE A 223 -2.35 0.71 10.56
CA PHE A 223 -2.91 1.84 11.28
C PHE A 223 -3.50 1.36 12.60
N PRO A 224 -3.03 1.84 13.75
CA PRO A 224 -3.59 1.39 15.00
C PRO A 224 -5.11 1.68 15.04
N ASN A 225 -5.89 0.74 15.59
CA ASN A 225 -7.36 0.75 15.58
C ASN A 225 -8.04 0.71 14.20
N GLY A 226 -7.33 0.29 13.14
CA GLY A 226 -7.92 -0.02 11.84
C GLY A 226 -8.47 1.20 11.10
N LYS A 227 -7.89 2.38 11.35
CA LYS A 227 -8.31 3.62 10.69
C LYS A 227 -7.25 4.13 9.75
N ILE A 228 -7.53 4.00 8.45
CA ILE A 228 -6.64 4.49 7.41
C ILE A 228 -6.68 6.01 7.41
N LEU A 229 -5.51 6.63 7.49
CA LEU A 229 -5.34 8.07 7.44
C LEU A 229 -4.63 8.43 6.12
N PRO A 230 -5.36 8.76 5.03
CA PRO A 230 -4.78 8.96 3.72
C PRO A 230 -3.68 10.03 3.69
N ASN A 231 -3.82 11.11 4.46
CA ASN A 231 -2.81 12.17 4.54
C ASN A 231 -1.70 11.89 5.56
N HIS A 232 -1.78 10.75 6.27
CA HIS A 232 -0.83 10.30 7.29
C HIS A 232 -0.39 8.86 7.09
N LEU A 233 -0.10 8.48 5.85
CA LEU A 233 0.43 7.15 5.56
C LEU A 233 1.79 6.94 6.27
N PRO A 234 1.97 5.82 7.00
CA PRO A 234 3.28 5.37 7.47
C PRO A 234 4.34 5.43 6.36
N ALA A 235 5.59 5.72 6.72
CA ALA A 235 6.67 5.82 5.76
C ALA A 235 6.84 4.55 4.90
N CYS A 236 6.57 3.37 5.47
CA CYS A 236 6.61 2.09 4.76
C CYS A 236 5.53 1.94 3.67
N LEU A 237 4.45 2.72 3.73
CA LEU A 237 3.38 2.73 2.73
C LEU A 237 3.58 3.78 1.63
N LYS A 238 4.62 4.63 1.73
CA LYS A 238 4.98 5.58 0.67
C LYS A 238 5.38 4.81 -0.59
N GLY A 239 4.73 5.09 -1.72
CA GLY A 239 4.93 4.36 -2.98
C GLY A 239 4.17 3.03 -3.09
N VAL A 240 3.55 2.57 -2.01
CA VAL A 240 2.61 1.44 -2.03
C VAL A 240 1.18 1.95 -2.20
N VAL A 241 0.85 3.03 -1.49
CA VAL A 241 -0.46 3.68 -1.54
C VAL A 241 -0.29 5.06 -2.16
N THR A 242 -1.02 5.30 -3.25
CA THR A 242 -1.16 6.60 -3.89
C THR A 242 -2.51 7.17 -3.52
N VAL A 243 -2.51 8.37 -2.93
CA VAL A 243 -3.73 9.09 -2.57
C VAL A 243 -4.14 9.94 -3.75
N ILE A 244 -5.31 9.64 -4.31
CA ILE A 244 -5.90 10.34 -5.44
C ILE A 244 -6.98 11.28 -4.90
N PRO A 245 -6.80 12.61 -4.93
CA PRO A 245 -7.84 13.53 -4.53
C PRO A 245 -9.03 13.46 -5.50
N VAL A 246 -10.24 13.32 -4.95
CA VAL A 246 -11.51 13.29 -5.71
C VAL A 246 -12.27 14.59 -5.53
N SER A 247 -12.29 15.13 -4.32
CA SER A 247 -12.84 16.43 -3.97
C SER A 247 -12.10 17.04 -2.77
N GLU A 248 -12.51 18.22 -2.30
CA GLU A 248 -11.91 18.89 -1.14
C GLU A 248 -11.86 18.00 0.12
N ASN A 249 -12.81 17.07 0.25
CA ASN A 249 -12.99 16.22 1.41
C ASN A 249 -12.99 14.71 1.09
N ASP A 250 -12.71 14.34 -0.17
CA ASP A 250 -12.82 12.96 -0.63
C ASP A 250 -11.57 12.52 -1.37
N VAL A 251 -11.10 11.32 -1.05
CA VAL A 251 -9.88 10.73 -1.60
C VAL A 251 -10.10 9.27 -1.93
N LYS A 252 -9.46 8.86 -3.02
CA LYS A 252 -9.37 7.48 -3.48
C LYS A 252 -7.98 6.95 -3.19
N LEU A 253 -7.87 5.67 -2.84
CA LEU A 253 -6.59 5.01 -2.64
C LEU A 253 -6.34 4.08 -3.81
N ASP A 254 -5.28 4.38 -4.56
CA ASP A 254 -4.69 3.47 -5.53
C ASP A 254 -3.57 2.69 -4.83
N ILE A 255 -3.62 1.36 -4.91
CA ILE A 255 -2.83 0.46 -4.07
C ILE A 255 -2.09 -0.54 -4.93
N ASN A 256 -0.75 -0.48 -4.89
CA ASN A 256 0.09 -1.51 -5.47
C ASN A 256 0.03 -2.78 -4.62
N VAL A 257 -0.85 -3.72 -4.98
CA VAL A 257 -1.13 -4.96 -4.22
C VAL A 257 0.14 -5.81 -4.03
N LYS A 258 1.03 -5.86 -5.03
CA LYS A 258 2.29 -6.60 -4.93
C LYS A 258 3.24 -5.96 -3.94
N ALA A 259 3.36 -4.63 -3.98
CA ALA A 259 4.18 -3.89 -3.03
C ALA A 259 3.58 -3.96 -1.61
N LEU A 260 2.24 -3.88 -1.48
CA LEU A 260 1.52 -4.06 -0.22
C LEU A 260 1.81 -5.42 0.39
N TYR A 261 1.68 -6.50 -0.39
CA TYR A 261 2.09 -7.83 0.06
C TYR A 261 3.54 -7.85 0.57
N ALA A 262 4.48 -7.30 -0.21
CA ALA A 262 5.90 -7.34 0.12
C ALA A 262 6.21 -6.62 1.44
N ILE A 263 5.66 -5.42 1.65
CA ILE A 263 5.87 -4.67 2.90
C ILE A 263 5.18 -5.34 4.09
N THR A 264 3.99 -5.93 3.90
CA THR A 264 3.23 -6.63 4.96
C THR A 264 3.99 -7.88 5.39
N HIS A 265 4.46 -8.67 4.44
CA HIS A 265 5.24 -9.87 4.70
C HIS A 265 6.59 -9.56 5.36
N GLN A 266 7.30 -8.54 4.87
CA GLN A 266 8.56 -8.12 5.49
C GLN A 266 8.35 -7.62 6.93
N ARG A 267 7.31 -6.82 7.18
CA ARG A 267 6.99 -6.35 8.53
C ARG A 267 6.68 -7.51 9.47
N ALA A 268 6.00 -8.56 9.00
CA ALA A 268 5.76 -9.77 9.78
C ALA A 268 7.07 -10.47 10.18
N ILE A 269 8.03 -10.58 9.26
CA ILE A 269 9.35 -11.16 9.51
C ILE A 269 10.13 -10.33 10.53
N ASP A 270 10.14 -9.01 10.40
CA ASP A 270 10.83 -8.11 11.33
C ASP A 270 10.27 -8.28 12.76
N LEU A 271 8.93 -8.29 12.89
CA LEU A 271 8.24 -8.52 14.17
C LEU A 271 8.55 -9.91 14.76
N LEU A 272 8.69 -10.93 13.90
CA LEU A 272 9.09 -12.27 14.32
C LEU A 272 10.50 -12.27 14.92
N GLN A 273 11.45 -11.59 14.27
CA GLN A 273 12.83 -11.42 14.76
C GLN A 273 12.90 -10.63 16.06
N GLU A 274 12.04 -9.62 16.22
CA GLU A 274 11.84 -8.86 17.45
C GLU A 274 11.17 -9.67 18.58
N LYS A 275 10.75 -10.91 18.29
CA LYS A 275 9.98 -11.80 19.19
C LYS A 275 8.59 -11.27 19.56
N ASN A 276 8.07 -10.33 18.77
CA ASN A 276 6.70 -9.84 18.92
C ASN A 276 5.74 -10.74 18.11
N PHE A 277 5.57 -11.98 18.59
CA PHE A 277 4.85 -13.01 17.85
C PHE A 277 3.37 -12.68 17.61
N VAL A 278 2.73 -11.97 18.55
CA VAL A 278 1.31 -11.61 18.44
C VAL A 278 1.08 -10.62 17.30
N GLU A 279 1.93 -9.60 17.16
CA GLU A 279 1.83 -8.68 16.04
C GLU A 279 2.32 -9.32 14.73
N ALA A 280 3.37 -10.14 14.77
CA ALA A 280 3.83 -10.89 13.60
C ALA A 280 2.71 -11.75 12.99
N GLU A 281 1.94 -12.45 13.84
CA GLU A 281 0.78 -13.25 13.40
C GLU A 281 -0.25 -12.40 12.65
N LYS A 282 -0.59 -11.20 13.14
CA LYS A 282 -1.55 -10.31 12.46
C LYS A 282 -1.08 -9.93 11.05
N PHE A 283 0.20 -9.59 10.91
CA PHE A 283 0.78 -9.25 9.60
C PHE A 283 0.88 -10.47 8.68
N PHE A 284 1.25 -11.65 9.18
CA PHE A 284 1.26 -12.87 8.38
C PHE A 284 -0.14 -13.26 7.89
N LEU A 285 -1.15 -13.23 8.77
CA LEU A 285 -2.55 -13.48 8.40
C LEU A 285 -3.03 -12.48 7.35
N SER A 286 -2.66 -11.21 7.49
CA SER A 286 -2.97 -10.21 6.48
C SER A 286 -2.29 -10.51 5.14
N ALA A 287 -1.02 -10.93 5.15
CA ALA A 287 -0.30 -11.30 3.94
C ALA A 287 -0.90 -12.52 3.23
N THR A 288 -1.46 -13.50 3.96
CA THR A 288 -2.17 -14.65 3.35
C THR A 288 -3.49 -14.23 2.71
N GLU A 289 -4.19 -13.22 3.23
CA GLU A 289 -5.39 -12.67 2.58
C GLU A 289 -5.05 -11.96 1.25
N ILE A 290 -3.92 -11.24 1.19
CA ILE A 290 -3.46 -10.55 -0.04
C ILE A 290 -2.94 -11.54 -1.08
N SER A 291 -2.16 -12.53 -0.65
CA SER A 291 -1.55 -13.53 -1.52
C SER A 291 -1.84 -14.96 -1.03
N PRO A 292 -3.07 -15.46 -1.24
CA PRO A 292 -3.51 -16.76 -0.72
C PRO A 292 -2.81 -17.97 -1.34
N ASN A 293 -2.01 -17.76 -2.38
CA ASN A 293 -1.24 -18.80 -3.06
C ASN A 293 0.27 -18.70 -2.77
N SER A 294 0.69 -17.91 -1.78
CA SER A 294 2.12 -17.78 -1.42
C SER A 294 2.52 -18.84 -0.40
N ASP A 295 3.17 -19.90 -0.90
CA ASP A 295 3.78 -20.96 -0.10
C ASP A 295 4.73 -20.41 0.98
N VAL A 296 5.52 -19.38 0.64
CA VAL A 296 6.46 -18.72 1.56
C VAL A 296 5.77 -18.07 2.75
N VAL A 297 4.61 -17.42 2.58
CA VAL A 297 3.89 -16.82 3.73
C VAL A 297 3.35 -17.89 4.65
N PHE A 298 2.78 -18.98 4.11
CA PHE A 298 2.29 -20.08 4.94
C PHE A 298 3.43 -20.75 5.72
N TYR A 299 4.61 -20.93 5.11
CA TYR A 299 5.79 -21.42 5.82
C TYR A 299 6.18 -20.49 6.98
N ASN A 300 6.31 -19.18 6.73
CA ASN A 300 6.68 -18.23 7.78
C ASN A 300 5.61 -18.10 8.87
N LEU A 301 4.32 -18.19 8.52
CA LEU A 301 3.23 -18.23 9.49
C LEU A 301 3.29 -19.49 10.35
N ALA A 302 3.71 -20.64 9.78
CA ALA A 302 3.97 -21.84 10.55
C ALA A 302 5.12 -21.66 11.55
N CYS A 303 6.22 -21.00 11.14
CA CYS A 303 7.31 -20.63 12.05
C CYS A 303 6.80 -19.73 13.20
N CYS A 304 5.95 -18.74 12.89
CA CYS A 304 5.30 -17.90 13.89
C CYS A 304 4.48 -18.72 14.89
N TYR A 305 3.66 -19.66 14.42
CA TYR A 305 2.87 -20.53 15.30
C TYR A 305 3.72 -21.49 16.12
N ALA A 306 4.79 -22.05 15.56
CA ALA A 306 5.71 -22.92 16.28
C ALA A 306 6.42 -22.17 17.42
N LEU A 307 6.84 -20.93 17.19
CA LEU A 307 7.42 -20.04 18.20
C LEU A 307 6.42 -19.66 19.31
N GLN A 308 5.12 -19.58 18.98
CA GLN A 308 4.04 -19.43 19.96
C GLN A 308 3.63 -20.76 20.65
N ASN A 309 4.31 -21.87 20.34
CA ASN A 309 3.98 -23.23 20.81
C ASN A 309 2.55 -23.69 20.44
N ARG A 310 2.00 -23.14 19.34
CA ARG A 310 0.72 -23.53 18.73
C ARG A 310 0.98 -24.59 17.66
N LYS A 311 1.18 -25.83 18.10
CA LYS A 311 1.74 -26.91 17.27
C LYS A 311 0.81 -27.34 16.13
N GLU A 312 -0.47 -27.45 16.43
CA GLU A 312 -1.49 -27.86 15.46
C GLU A 312 -1.61 -26.82 14.33
N ASP A 313 -1.63 -25.54 14.69
CA ASP A 313 -1.67 -24.44 13.71
C ASP A 313 -0.40 -24.40 12.86
N ALA A 314 0.78 -24.63 13.45
CA ALA A 314 2.04 -24.68 12.72
C ALA A 314 2.03 -25.81 11.67
N ILE A 315 1.64 -27.03 12.06
CA ILE A 315 1.57 -28.19 11.16
C ILE A 315 0.58 -27.94 10.02
N ALA A 316 -0.61 -27.39 10.33
CA ALA A 316 -1.61 -27.07 9.30
C ALA A 316 -1.07 -26.06 8.27
N ASN A 317 -0.31 -25.06 8.71
CA ASN A 317 0.28 -24.07 7.80
C ASN A 317 1.46 -24.65 7.00
N LEU A 318 2.26 -25.58 7.55
CA LEU A 318 3.27 -26.29 6.77
C LEU A 318 2.63 -27.17 5.68
N GLN A 319 1.55 -27.86 5.98
CA GLN A 319 0.79 -28.63 4.99
C GLN A 319 0.28 -27.74 3.86
N GLN A 320 -0.25 -26.57 4.20
CA GLN A 320 -0.70 -25.59 3.22
C GLN A 320 0.46 -25.05 2.38
N ALA A 321 1.61 -24.76 2.97
CA ALA A 321 2.80 -24.32 2.25
C ALA A 321 3.26 -25.37 1.23
N VAL A 322 3.33 -26.65 1.63
CA VAL A 322 3.71 -27.76 0.73
C VAL A 322 2.70 -27.92 -0.39
N ALA A 323 1.39 -27.88 -0.10
CA ALA A 323 0.34 -27.94 -1.11
C ALA A 323 0.41 -26.79 -2.13
N LEU A 324 1.02 -25.66 -1.76
CA LEU A 324 1.24 -24.50 -2.62
C LEU A 324 2.60 -24.49 -3.32
N GLY A 325 3.45 -25.50 -3.08
CA GLY A 325 4.73 -25.69 -3.79
C GLY A 325 6.00 -25.50 -2.95
N TYR A 326 5.87 -25.30 -1.62
CA TYR A 326 7.04 -25.23 -0.76
C TYR A 326 7.80 -26.56 -0.77
N SER A 327 9.08 -26.52 -1.16
CA SER A 327 9.87 -27.73 -1.44
C SER A 327 11.22 -27.79 -0.71
N ASN A 328 11.52 -26.84 0.19
CA ASN A 328 12.80 -26.81 0.89
C ASN A 328 12.78 -27.63 2.19
N ALA A 329 12.82 -28.96 2.06
CA ALA A 329 12.81 -29.88 3.21
C ALA A 329 14.03 -29.71 4.14
N ASP A 330 15.20 -29.36 3.60
CA ASP A 330 16.42 -29.16 4.38
C ASP A 330 16.28 -27.94 5.31
N LEU A 331 15.74 -26.83 4.80
CA LEU A 331 15.41 -25.68 5.64
C LEU A 331 14.36 -26.08 6.69
N MET A 332 13.24 -26.68 6.27
CA MET A 332 12.15 -27.06 7.19
C MET A 332 12.63 -27.93 8.36
N THR A 333 13.56 -28.86 8.13
CA THR A 333 14.06 -29.78 9.17
C THR A 333 15.16 -29.19 10.06
N THR A 334 15.78 -28.07 9.65
CA THR A 334 16.85 -27.41 10.40
C THR A 334 16.46 -26.03 10.95
N ASP A 335 15.28 -25.54 10.59
CA ASP A 335 14.77 -24.25 11.02
C ASP A 335 14.58 -24.22 12.55
N PRO A 336 15.31 -23.35 13.27
CA PRO A 336 15.18 -23.25 14.72
C PRO A 336 13.78 -22.81 15.17
N ASP A 337 13.03 -22.09 14.34
CA ASP A 337 11.69 -21.60 14.68
C ASP A 337 10.69 -22.75 14.76
N LEU A 338 10.93 -23.85 14.03
CA LEU A 338 10.11 -25.06 14.03
C LEU A 338 10.51 -26.05 15.13
N GLY A 339 11.46 -25.69 16.01
CA GLY A 339 11.98 -26.58 17.06
C GLY A 339 10.91 -27.22 17.95
N SER A 340 9.80 -26.52 18.21
CA SER A 340 8.71 -27.01 19.07
C SER A 340 7.90 -28.16 18.46
N ILE A 341 7.98 -28.35 17.14
CA ILE A 341 7.25 -29.38 16.38
C ILE A 341 8.13 -30.47 15.78
N LEU A 342 9.47 -30.39 15.86
CA LEU A 342 10.38 -31.42 15.34
C LEU A 342 10.16 -32.84 15.90
N HIS A 343 9.49 -32.95 17.06
CA HIS A 343 9.19 -34.23 17.71
C HIS A 343 7.79 -34.77 17.39
N THR A 344 6.98 -34.07 16.58
CA THR A 344 5.63 -34.54 16.22
C THR A 344 5.70 -35.45 14.99
N PRO A 345 5.02 -36.61 15.02
CA PRO A 345 4.94 -37.49 13.84
C PRO A 345 4.35 -36.78 12.62
N GLU A 346 3.39 -35.88 12.83
CA GLU A 346 2.71 -35.15 11.78
C GLU A 346 3.66 -34.20 11.03
N PHE A 347 4.63 -33.58 11.71
CA PHE A 347 5.65 -32.76 11.07
C PHE A 347 6.47 -33.57 10.06
N TRP A 348 6.91 -34.77 10.44
CA TRP A 348 7.69 -35.64 9.56
C TRP A 348 6.86 -36.15 8.38
N HIS A 349 5.54 -36.33 8.55
CA HIS A 349 4.67 -36.64 7.41
C HIS A 349 4.67 -35.52 6.35
N VAL A 350 4.70 -34.25 6.78
CA VAL A 350 4.82 -33.11 5.86
C VAL A 350 6.18 -33.09 5.17
N VAL A 351 7.26 -33.34 5.90
CA VAL A 351 8.63 -33.43 5.33
C VAL A 351 8.73 -34.55 4.29
N ASP A 352 8.12 -35.70 4.55
CA ASP A 352 8.13 -36.85 3.65
C ASP A 352 7.39 -36.56 2.33
N GLN A 353 6.35 -35.71 2.35
CA GLN A 353 5.66 -35.27 1.13
C GLN A 353 6.60 -34.53 0.19
N ILE A 354 7.45 -33.64 0.72
CA ILE A 354 8.44 -32.90 -0.07
C ILE A 354 9.52 -33.81 -0.66
N LYS A 355 9.95 -34.83 0.10
CA LYS A 355 11.03 -35.75 -0.33
C LYS A 355 10.56 -36.87 -1.24
N GLY A 356 9.25 -37.11 -1.29
CA GLY A 356 8.62 -38.17 -2.09
C GLY A 356 8.23 -37.74 -3.51
N GLU A 357 8.30 -36.45 -3.81
CA GLU A 357 8.16 -35.84 -5.15
C GLU A 357 9.53 -35.73 -5.84
#